data_AF-A0A954Q0H1-F1
#
_entry.id   AF-A0A954Q0H1-F1
#
_cell.length_a   1.000
_cell.length_b   1.000
_cell.length_c   1.000
_cell.angle_alpha   90.00
_cell.angle_beta   90.00
_cell.angle_gamma   90.00
#
_symmetry.space_group_name_H-M   'P 1'
#
loop_
_entity.id
_entity.type
_entity.pdbx_description
1 polymer ?
#
loop_
_entity_poly.entity_id
_entity_poly.type
_entity_poly.pdbx_seq_one_letter_code
_entity_poly.pdbx_strand_id
1 'polypeptide(L)'
;MPSILVVDDSATQIALINKVLLLEGYTVSTASDGVEALQRLRESTPDLVVTDMQMPEMNGVELIRQMRNQCPLVPAVLITAFGNEDLAAEALGVGAANYISKEHLGILLPDIVDRIVTFAEANAQSLDLKGALTRTSFEFMIDCSVERITPLVSLLVRLLASMNVLHTGDRIRIAEALNYVIFHSIIHGNLEVPVPSVPLAVEEAIALVEERQRDLSTASLTDRFVRLQLDVTDREARFVVSHQGAGPSICHAPLPGTPESFSDERGRGMLLMTSVMNEVFIHPVTNEMTLVKYISK
;
A
#
# COMPACT_ATOMS: atom_id res chain seq x y z
N MET A 1 18.20 -16.77 15.45
CA MET A 1 18.29 -17.98 14.62
C MET A 1 16.96 -18.11 13.92
N PRO A 2 16.92 -18.20 12.58
CA PRO A 2 15.67 -18.25 11.85
C PRO A 2 14.90 -19.52 12.20
N SER A 3 13.58 -19.39 12.15
CA SER A 3 12.61 -20.41 12.53
C SER A 3 11.83 -20.86 11.31
N ILE A 4 11.79 -22.17 11.10
CA ILE A 4 11.12 -22.80 9.96
C ILE A 4 9.99 -23.68 10.49
N LEU A 5 8.80 -23.51 9.92
CA LEU A 5 7.68 -24.41 10.16
C LEU A 5 7.64 -25.46 9.04
N VAL A 6 7.83 -26.72 9.39
CA VAL A 6 7.72 -27.87 8.48
C VAL A 6 6.34 -28.49 8.63
N VAL A 7 5.62 -28.64 7.52
CA VAL A 7 4.26 -29.18 7.50
C VAL A 7 4.22 -30.39 6.59
N ASP A 8 4.02 -31.58 7.14
CA ASP A 8 3.97 -32.85 6.41
C ASP A 8 3.26 -33.89 7.29
N ASP A 9 2.40 -34.72 6.73
CA ASP A 9 1.68 -35.75 7.49
C ASP A 9 2.57 -36.98 7.80
N SER A 10 3.67 -37.12 7.08
CA SER A 10 4.66 -38.17 7.29
C SER A 10 5.71 -37.76 8.32
N ALA A 11 5.61 -38.35 9.52
CA ALA A 11 6.62 -38.20 10.57
C ALA A 11 8.06 -38.51 10.10
N THR A 12 8.21 -39.43 9.14
CA THR A 12 9.51 -39.77 8.54
C THR A 12 10.06 -38.61 7.69
N GLN A 13 9.20 -37.96 6.89
CA GLN A 13 9.62 -36.80 6.09
C GLN A 13 9.94 -35.61 6.98
N ILE A 14 9.09 -35.34 7.99
CA ILE A 14 9.39 -34.32 9.01
C ILE A 14 10.77 -34.55 9.61
N ALA A 15 11.07 -35.77 10.04
CA ALA A 15 12.36 -36.09 10.66
C ALA A 15 13.55 -35.86 9.71
N LEU A 16 13.40 -36.19 8.42
CA LEU A 16 14.42 -35.95 7.41
C LEU A 16 14.64 -34.45 7.19
N ILE A 17 13.58 -33.69 6.93
CA ILE A 17 13.63 -32.24 6.71
C ILE A 17 14.24 -31.55 7.94
N ASN A 18 13.75 -31.89 9.13
CA ASN A 18 14.25 -31.35 10.38
C ASN A 18 15.76 -31.61 10.54
N LYS A 19 16.24 -32.83 10.25
CA LYS A 19 17.67 -33.14 10.31
C LYS A 19 18.49 -32.29 9.35
N VAL A 20 18.01 -32.10 8.11
CA VAL A 20 18.70 -31.27 7.10
C VAL A 20 18.78 -29.83 7.58
N LEU A 21 17.68 -29.24 8.05
CA LEU A 21 17.62 -27.84 8.45
C LEU A 21 18.37 -27.55 9.77
N LEU A 22 18.35 -28.48 10.73
CA LEU A 22 19.11 -28.34 11.97
C LEU A 22 20.62 -28.33 11.74
N LEU A 23 21.13 -29.10 10.76
CA LEU A 23 22.56 -29.10 10.41
C LEU A 23 23.02 -27.75 9.86
N GLU A 24 22.13 -27.02 9.19
CA GLU A 24 22.36 -25.66 8.69
C GLU A 24 22.11 -24.57 9.74
N GLY A 25 21.77 -24.95 10.99
CA GLY A 25 21.62 -24.01 12.10
C GLY A 25 20.24 -23.35 12.25
N TYR A 26 19.22 -23.86 11.55
CA TYR A 26 17.84 -23.38 11.67
C TYR A 26 17.13 -24.00 12.88
N THR A 27 16.17 -23.26 13.43
CA THR A 27 15.21 -23.82 14.41
C THR A 27 13.98 -24.33 13.68
N VAL A 28 13.49 -25.51 14.04
CA VAL A 28 12.39 -26.17 13.31
C VAL A 28 11.22 -26.43 14.26
N SER A 29 10.04 -26.00 13.84
CA SER A 29 8.75 -26.42 14.40
C SER A 29 8.00 -27.23 13.36
N THR A 30 7.07 -28.10 13.78
CA THR A 30 6.49 -29.12 12.87
C THR A 30 4.99 -29.23 13.01
N ALA A 31 4.22 -29.29 11.93
CA ALA A 31 2.78 -29.55 11.94
C ALA A 31 2.44 -30.75 11.04
N SER A 32 1.36 -31.48 11.34
CA SER A 32 0.94 -32.66 10.56
C SER A 32 0.07 -32.36 9.35
N ASP A 33 -0.50 -31.16 9.27
CA ASP A 33 -1.43 -30.74 8.21
C ASP A 33 -1.55 -29.21 8.14
N GLY A 34 -2.27 -28.71 7.13
CA GLY A 34 -2.48 -27.28 6.94
C GLY A 34 -3.33 -26.59 8.03
N VAL A 35 -4.21 -27.32 8.71
CA VAL A 35 -5.05 -26.75 9.78
C VAL A 35 -4.19 -26.48 11.03
N GLU A 36 -3.40 -27.46 11.44
CA GLU A 36 -2.44 -27.30 12.53
C GLU A 36 -1.41 -26.23 12.19
N ALA A 37 -0.90 -26.20 10.95
CA ALA A 37 0.04 -25.18 10.51
C ALA A 37 -0.54 -23.76 10.67
N LEU A 38 -1.80 -23.52 10.28
CA LEU A 38 -2.47 -22.23 10.48
C LEU A 38 -2.71 -21.90 11.95
N GLN A 39 -2.88 -22.90 12.82
CA GLN A 39 -2.90 -22.65 14.26
C GLN A 39 -1.52 -22.21 14.76
N ARG A 40 -0.46 -22.93 14.40
CA ARG A 40 0.93 -22.59 14.78
C ARG A 40 1.32 -21.19 14.29
N LEU A 41 0.95 -20.84 13.05
CA LEU A 41 1.19 -19.51 12.46
C LEU A 41 0.52 -18.36 13.24
N ARG A 42 -0.59 -18.63 13.95
CA ARG A 42 -1.26 -17.66 14.83
C ARG A 42 -0.57 -17.53 16.19
N GLU A 43 0.09 -18.59 16.66
CA GLU A 43 0.79 -18.61 17.94
C GLU A 43 2.20 -18.02 17.83
N SER A 44 2.90 -18.29 16.73
CA SER A 44 4.25 -17.79 16.45
C SER A 44 4.46 -17.64 14.94
N THR A 45 5.10 -16.55 14.52
CA THR A 45 5.38 -16.29 13.09
C THR A 45 6.76 -16.85 12.71
N PRO A 46 6.83 -17.94 11.91
CA PRO A 46 8.10 -18.45 11.40
C PRO A 46 8.62 -17.56 10.27
N ASP A 47 9.93 -17.67 10.00
CA ASP A 47 10.59 -16.96 8.90
C ASP A 47 10.33 -17.62 7.54
N LEU A 48 10.00 -18.93 7.54
CA LEU A 48 9.66 -19.70 6.36
C LEU A 48 8.73 -20.87 6.73
N VAL A 49 7.77 -21.17 5.85
CA VAL A 49 7.02 -22.43 5.88
C VAL A 49 7.52 -23.36 4.78
N VAL A 50 7.79 -24.61 5.13
CA VAL A 50 8.07 -25.69 4.17
C VAL A 50 6.94 -26.69 4.30
N THR A 51 6.10 -26.84 3.27
CA THR A 51 4.89 -27.67 3.34
C THR A 51 4.90 -28.75 2.28
N ASP A 52 4.46 -29.96 2.63
CA ASP A 52 4.11 -30.97 1.64
C ASP A 52 2.89 -30.55 0.83
N MET A 53 2.82 -31.05 -0.39
CA MET A 53 1.70 -30.81 -1.26
C MET A 53 0.45 -31.61 -0.88
N GLN A 54 0.62 -32.86 -0.45
CA GLN A 54 -0.48 -33.79 -0.21
C GLN A 54 -0.58 -34.12 1.27
N MET A 55 -1.55 -33.51 1.93
CA MET A 55 -1.79 -33.71 3.36
C MET A 55 -3.29 -33.93 3.59
N PRO A 56 -3.67 -34.62 4.68
CA PRO A 56 -5.07 -34.73 5.08
C PRO A 56 -5.63 -33.36 5.50
N GLU A 57 -6.96 -33.24 5.46
CA GLU A 57 -7.73 -32.05 5.85
C GLU A 57 -7.51 -30.80 4.99
N MET A 58 -6.27 -30.32 4.89
CA MET A 58 -5.88 -29.16 4.09
C MET A 58 -4.53 -29.43 3.42
N ASN A 59 -4.52 -29.33 2.10
CA ASN A 59 -3.31 -29.57 1.31
C ASN A 59 -2.38 -28.34 1.28
N GLY A 60 -1.15 -28.51 0.78
CA GLY A 60 -0.14 -27.44 0.78
C GLY A 60 -0.55 -26.21 -0.05
N VAL A 61 -1.25 -26.40 -1.16
CA VAL A 61 -1.71 -25.29 -2.02
C VAL A 61 -2.81 -24.47 -1.32
N GLU A 62 -3.73 -25.14 -0.65
CA GLU A 62 -4.77 -24.51 0.17
C GLU A 62 -4.17 -23.75 1.35
N LEU A 63 -3.21 -24.35 2.05
CA LEU A 63 -2.46 -23.71 3.13
C LEU A 63 -1.80 -22.40 2.63
N ILE A 64 -1.08 -22.45 1.51
CA ILE A 64 -0.43 -21.27 0.93
C ILE A 64 -1.47 -20.18 0.59
N ARG A 65 -2.61 -20.56 0.01
CA ARG A 65 -3.70 -19.62 -0.30
C ARG A 65 -4.26 -18.96 0.97
N GLN A 66 -4.35 -19.69 2.08
CA GLN A 66 -4.79 -19.11 3.36
C GLN A 66 -3.71 -18.22 4.00
N MET A 67 -2.44 -18.64 3.94
CA MET A 67 -1.30 -17.84 4.40
C MET A 67 -1.23 -16.49 3.69
N ARG A 68 -1.51 -16.44 2.39
CA ARG A 68 -1.59 -15.19 1.63
C ARG A 68 -2.59 -14.17 2.19
N ASN A 69 -3.63 -14.62 2.88
CA ASN A 69 -4.62 -13.74 3.50
C ASN A 69 -4.29 -13.41 4.96
N GLN A 70 -3.74 -14.37 5.71
CA GLN A 70 -3.53 -14.22 7.16
C GLN A 70 -2.11 -13.74 7.52
N CYS A 71 -1.09 -14.20 6.79
CA CYS A 71 0.33 -13.94 7.04
C CYS A 71 1.07 -13.69 5.70
N PRO A 72 0.72 -12.64 4.93
CA PRO A 72 1.19 -12.45 3.56
C PRO A 72 2.70 -12.23 3.41
N LEU A 73 3.41 -11.97 4.51
CA LEU A 73 4.85 -11.75 4.54
C LEU A 73 5.66 -13.01 4.80
N VAL A 74 5.04 -14.11 5.23
CA VAL A 74 5.74 -15.38 5.49
C VAL A 74 5.83 -16.16 4.18
N PRO A 75 7.04 -16.36 3.62
CA PRO A 75 7.20 -17.16 2.41
C PRO A 75 6.88 -18.63 2.69
N ALA A 76 6.46 -19.34 1.64
CA ALA A 76 6.21 -20.78 1.69
C ALA A 76 6.91 -21.50 0.54
N VAL A 77 7.55 -22.63 0.84
CA VAL A 77 8.13 -23.55 -0.14
C VAL A 77 7.31 -24.83 -0.14
N LEU A 78 6.87 -25.24 -1.33
CA LEU A 78 6.11 -26.48 -1.50
C LEU A 78 7.05 -27.66 -1.79
N ILE A 79 6.83 -28.80 -1.13
CA ILE A 79 7.47 -30.07 -1.45
C ILE A 79 6.48 -30.95 -2.21
N THR A 80 6.90 -31.50 -3.35
CA THR A 80 6.02 -32.32 -4.20
C THR A 80 6.66 -33.65 -4.55
N ALA A 81 5.85 -34.68 -4.81
CA ALA A 81 6.32 -35.89 -5.48
C ALA A 81 6.71 -35.61 -6.94
N PHE A 82 7.49 -36.51 -7.54
CA PHE A 82 7.91 -36.45 -8.95
C PHE A 82 6.71 -36.52 -9.91
N GLY A 83 6.76 -35.79 -11.03
CA GLY A 83 5.73 -35.80 -12.08
C GLY A 83 4.55 -34.84 -11.89
N ASN A 84 4.64 -33.90 -10.94
CA ASN A 84 3.56 -32.96 -10.58
C ASN A 84 3.84 -31.51 -11.07
N GLU A 85 4.27 -31.33 -12.31
CA GLU A 85 4.68 -30.01 -12.85
C GLU A 85 3.51 -29.01 -12.92
N ASP A 86 2.31 -29.48 -13.30
CA ASP A 86 1.09 -28.64 -13.32
C ASP A 86 0.71 -28.14 -11.91
N LEU A 87 0.93 -28.97 -10.89
CA LEU A 87 0.60 -28.65 -9.50
C LEU A 87 1.67 -27.73 -8.88
N ALA A 88 2.93 -27.87 -9.30
CA ALA A 88 3.97 -26.89 -8.98
C ALA A 88 3.65 -25.52 -9.61
N ALA A 89 3.15 -25.49 -10.84
CA ALA A 89 2.71 -24.26 -11.49
C ALA A 89 1.51 -23.63 -10.76
N GLU A 90 0.54 -24.43 -10.31
CA GLU A 90 -0.57 -23.95 -9.47
C GLU A 90 -0.06 -23.34 -8.16
N ALA A 91 0.87 -24.02 -7.49
CA ALA A 91 1.45 -23.56 -6.22
C ALA A 91 2.14 -22.20 -6.37
N LEU A 92 2.94 -22.02 -7.41
CA LEU A 92 3.55 -20.72 -7.74
C LEU A 92 2.47 -19.67 -8.05
N GLY A 93 1.43 -20.05 -8.78
CA GLY A 93 0.29 -19.18 -9.11
C GLY A 93 -0.49 -18.69 -7.88
N VAL A 94 -0.61 -19.51 -6.83
CA VAL A 94 -1.25 -19.09 -5.56
C VAL A 94 -0.29 -18.37 -4.61
N GLY A 95 1.00 -18.25 -4.95
CA GLY A 95 1.98 -17.43 -4.23
C GLY A 95 3.03 -18.19 -3.43
N ALA A 96 3.32 -19.45 -3.75
CA ALA A 96 4.51 -20.14 -3.24
C ALA A 96 5.79 -19.39 -3.65
N ALA A 97 6.74 -19.24 -2.73
CA ALA A 97 8.04 -18.65 -3.03
C ALA A 97 8.91 -19.56 -3.89
N ASN A 98 8.78 -20.87 -3.72
CA ASN A 98 9.46 -21.88 -4.52
C ASN A 98 8.77 -23.26 -4.37
N TYR A 99 9.20 -24.24 -5.16
CA TYR A 99 8.84 -25.64 -4.97
C TYR A 99 10.07 -26.55 -5.11
N ILE A 100 10.00 -27.73 -4.48
CA ILE A 100 11.09 -28.72 -4.47
C ILE A 100 10.49 -30.12 -4.68
N SER A 101 11.03 -30.87 -5.64
CA SER A 101 10.70 -32.30 -5.75
C SER A 101 11.34 -33.08 -4.60
N LYS A 102 10.60 -34.02 -4.01
CA LYS A 102 11.07 -34.93 -2.93
C LYS A 102 12.39 -35.63 -3.28
N GLU A 103 12.62 -35.95 -4.56
CA GLU A 103 13.86 -36.58 -5.05
C GLU A 103 15.11 -35.70 -4.85
N HIS A 104 14.92 -34.38 -4.87
CA HIS A 104 16.00 -33.39 -4.75
C HIS A 104 16.02 -32.70 -3.38
N LEU A 105 15.16 -33.12 -2.45
CA LEU A 105 14.98 -32.47 -1.14
C LEU A 105 16.30 -32.35 -0.37
N GLY A 106 17.08 -33.41 -0.28
CA GLY A 106 18.34 -33.40 0.47
C GLY A 106 19.44 -32.51 -0.14
N ILE A 107 19.33 -32.15 -1.42
CA ILE A 107 20.36 -31.37 -2.14
C ILE A 107 19.93 -29.91 -2.24
N LEU A 108 18.67 -29.65 -2.62
CA LEU A 108 18.21 -28.30 -2.95
C LEU A 108 17.61 -27.55 -1.75
N LEU A 109 17.10 -28.26 -0.75
CA LEU A 109 16.41 -27.61 0.37
C LEU A 109 17.31 -26.63 1.14
N PRO A 110 18.56 -26.97 1.55
CA PRO A 110 19.44 -26.04 2.25
C PRO A 110 19.61 -24.71 1.51
N ASP A 111 20.03 -24.78 0.25
CA ASP A 111 20.32 -23.60 -0.58
C ASP A 111 19.07 -22.74 -0.83
N ILE A 112 17.92 -23.37 -1.07
CA ILE A 112 16.67 -22.66 -1.31
C ILE A 112 16.20 -21.96 -0.04
N VAL A 113 16.27 -22.65 1.10
CA VAL A 113 15.89 -22.10 2.41
C VAL A 113 16.80 -20.94 2.76
N ASP A 114 18.12 -21.10 2.66
CA ASP A 114 19.09 -20.04 2.97
C ASP A 114 18.86 -18.78 2.13
N ARG A 115 18.65 -18.96 0.83
CA ARG A 115 18.35 -17.84 -0.07
C ARG A 115 17.05 -17.14 0.30
N ILE A 116 15.97 -17.89 0.56
CA ILE A 116 14.66 -17.30 0.89
C ILE A 116 14.69 -16.61 2.24
N VAL A 117 15.28 -17.24 3.26
CA VAL A 117 15.43 -16.67 4.59
C VAL A 117 16.29 -15.41 4.52
N THR A 118 17.41 -15.41 3.80
CA THR A 118 18.24 -14.21 3.61
C THR A 118 17.44 -13.05 2.99
N PHE A 119 16.61 -13.33 1.97
CA PHE A 119 15.75 -12.30 1.38
C PHE A 119 14.62 -11.86 2.33
N ALA A 120 14.02 -12.79 3.07
CA ALA A 120 12.99 -12.51 4.06
C ALA A 120 13.55 -11.67 5.21
N GLU A 121 14.75 -11.98 5.69
CA GLU A 121 15.48 -11.21 6.70
C GLU A 121 15.88 -9.83 6.20
N ALA A 122 16.37 -9.68 4.96
CA ALA A 122 16.67 -8.35 4.40
C ALA A 122 15.40 -7.47 4.30
N ASN A 123 14.27 -8.06 3.94
CA ASN A 123 12.97 -7.39 3.97
C ASN A 123 12.50 -7.11 5.41
N ALA A 124 12.67 -8.06 6.34
CA ALA A 124 12.28 -7.92 7.74
C ALA A 124 13.15 -6.90 8.50
N GLN A 125 14.44 -6.79 8.17
CA GLN A 125 15.35 -5.75 8.68
C GLN A 125 14.92 -4.36 8.17
N SER A 126 14.33 -4.28 6.97
CA SER A 126 13.66 -3.06 6.51
C SER A 126 12.37 -2.76 7.30
N LEU A 127 11.74 -3.77 7.91
CA LEU A 127 10.62 -3.62 8.85
C LEU A 127 11.05 -3.36 10.31
N ASP A 128 12.24 -3.77 10.74
CA ASP A 128 12.80 -3.46 12.08
C ASP A 128 13.27 -1.99 12.17
N LEU A 129 13.45 -1.33 11.02
CA LEU A 129 13.54 0.13 10.94
C LEU A 129 12.24 0.84 11.32
N LYS A 130 11.08 0.18 11.51
CA LYS A 130 9.85 0.88 11.93
C LYS A 130 10.01 1.65 13.25
N GLY A 131 10.90 1.22 14.14
CA GLY A 131 11.26 1.94 15.36
C GLY A 131 12.27 3.07 15.15
N ALA A 132 13.06 3.03 14.07
CA ALA A 132 14.11 4.01 13.75
C ALA A 132 13.70 5.01 12.65
N LEU A 133 12.66 4.68 11.86
CA LEU A 133 12.09 5.48 10.79
C LEU A 133 11.24 6.58 11.43
N THR A 134 11.90 7.71 11.70
CA THR A 134 11.27 8.86 12.36
C THR A 134 10.41 9.68 11.41
N ARG A 135 10.78 9.72 10.12
CA ARG A 135 10.09 10.50 9.09
C ARG A 135 10.31 9.92 7.70
N THR A 136 9.25 9.87 6.92
CA THR A 136 9.29 9.59 5.47
C THR A 136 8.70 10.78 4.73
N SER A 137 9.38 11.25 3.70
CA SER A 137 8.93 12.38 2.88
C SER A 137 8.83 11.96 1.42
N PHE A 138 7.72 12.32 0.77
CA PHE A 138 7.51 12.14 -0.66
C PHE A 138 7.15 13.49 -1.28
N GLU A 139 7.70 13.77 -2.46
CA GLU A 139 7.34 14.97 -3.23
C GLU A 139 6.90 14.54 -4.64
N PHE A 140 5.77 15.08 -5.08
CA PHE A 140 5.17 14.83 -6.38
C PHE A 140 4.96 16.15 -7.09
N MET A 141 5.26 16.18 -8.39
CA MET A 141 4.89 17.26 -9.29
C MET A 141 3.96 16.69 -10.35
N ILE A 142 2.74 17.22 -10.41
CA ILE A 142 1.68 16.76 -11.30
C ILE A 142 1.35 17.92 -12.24
N ASP A 143 1.29 17.62 -13.55
CA ASP A 143 0.82 18.57 -14.55
C ASP A 143 -0.67 18.92 -14.32
N CYS A 144 -1.20 19.88 -15.06
CA CYS A 144 -2.59 20.31 -14.89
C CYS A 144 -3.62 19.33 -15.51
N SER A 145 -3.39 18.01 -15.40
CA SER A 145 -4.27 16.96 -15.96
C SER A 145 -5.15 16.35 -14.87
N VAL A 146 -6.48 16.51 -14.98
CA VAL A 146 -7.45 15.99 -14.01
C VAL A 146 -7.42 14.46 -13.91
N GLU A 147 -7.14 13.77 -15.02
CA GLU A 147 -7.06 12.30 -15.08
C GLU A 147 -5.95 11.72 -14.20
N ARG A 148 -4.91 12.49 -13.89
CA ARG A 148 -3.77 12.05 -13.07
C ARG A 148 -4.03 12.16 -11.57
N ILE A 149 -5.08 12.87 -11.16
CA ILE A 149 -5.40 13.07 -9.73
C ILE A 149 -5.70 11.72 -9.07
N THR A 150 -6.64 10.95 -9.62
CA THR A 150 -7.07 9.67 -9.03
C THR A 150 -5.93 8.65 -8.90
N PRO A 151 -5.09 8.40 -9.93
CA PRO A 151 -3.91 7.54 -9.80
C PRO A 151 -2.92 8.00 -8.73
N LEU A 152 -2.65 9.32 -8.64
CA LEU A 152 -1.75 9.90 -7.64
C LEU A 152 -2.30 9.69 -6.23
N VAL A 153 -3.57 10.03 -5.99
CA VAL A 153 -4.21 9.85 -4.68
C VAL A 153 -4.27 8.37 -4.30
N SER A 154 -4.55 7.48 -5.25
CA SER A 154 -4.51 6.03 -5.03
C SER A 154 -3.11 5.55 -4.60
N LEU A 155 -2.05 6.09 -5.21
CA LEU A 155 -0.67 5.82 -4.78
C LEU A 155 -0.40 6.31 -3.36
N LEU A 156 -0.80 7.53 -3.02
CA LEU A 156 -0.62 8.09 -1.67
C LEU A 156 -1.34 7.24 -0.61
N VAL A 157 -2.57 6.80 -0.88
CA VAL A 157 -3.32 5.91 0.01
C VAL A 157 -2.61 4.56 0.22
N ARG A 158 -2.01 3.99 -0.84
CA ARG A 158 -1.22 2.76 -0.74
C ARG A 158 0.05 2.96 0.09
N LEU A 159 0.74 4.09 -0.08
CA LEU A 159 1.92 4.44 0.73
C LEU A 159 1.54 4.60 2.22
N LEU A 160 0.44 5.28 2.53
CA LEU A 160 -0.06 5.39 3.90
C LEU A 160 -0.49 4.03 4.48
N ALA A 161 -1.04 3.14 3.65
CA ALA A 161 -1.40 1.79 4.06
C ALA A 161 -0.17 0.92 4.37
N SER A 162 0.91 1.01 3.59
CA SER A 162 2.13 0.24 3.83
C SER A 162 2.84 0.64 5.12
N MET A 163 2.70 1.91 5.52
CA MET A 163 3.23 2.41 6.80
C MET A 163 2.39 1.96 8.02
N ASN A 164 1.17 1.46 7.81
CA ASN A 164 0.24 1.00 8.85
C ASN A 164 -0.03 2.02 9.99
N VAL A 165 0.02 3.32 9.65
CA VAL A 165 -0.12 4.43 10.61
C VAL A 165 -1.56 4.96 10.74
N LEU A 166 -2.44 4.67 9.78
CA LEU A 166 -3.81 5.20 9.74
C LEU A 166 -4.81 4.09 9.48
N HIS A 167 -5.99 4.16 10.08
CA HIS A 167 -7.09 3.22 9.82
C HIS A 167 -7.64 3.35 8.39
N THR A 168 -8.19 2.26 7.85
CA THR A 168 -8.72 2.21 6.49
C THR A 168 -9.77 3.29 6.21
N GLY A 169 -10.66 3.58 7.17
CA GLY A 169 -11.68 4.63 7.03
C GLY A 169 -11.09 6.04 6.92
N ASP A 170 -10.06 6.35 7.70
CA ASP A 170 -9.36 7.64 7.61
C ASP A 170 -8.63 7.79 6.27
N ARG A 171 -7.98 6.73 5.78
CA ARG A 171 -7.27 6.78 4.49
C ARG A 171 -8.21 7.09 3.32
N ILE A 172 -9.43 6.54 3.31
CA ILE A 172 -10.43 6.84 2.27
C ILE A 172 -10.87 8.31 2.35
N ARG A 173 -11.12 8.83 3.55
CA ARG A 173 -11.54 10.24 3.73
C ARG A 173 -10.42 11.22 3.39
N ILE A 174 -9.17 10.86 3.69
CA ILE A 174 -7.98 11.61 3.26
C ILE A 174 -7.86 11.61 1.73
N ALA A 175 -8.16 10.49 1.07
CA ALA A 175 -8.17 10.42 -0.38
C ALA A 175 -9.12 11.45 -1.00
N GLU A 176 -10.36 11.53 -0.49
CA GLU A 176 -11.36 12.52 -0.92
C GLU A 176 -10.89 13.96 -0.69
N ALA A 177 -10.27 14.23 0.47
CA ALA A 177 -9.71 15.55 0.76
C ALA A 177 -8.59 15.93 -0.22
N LEU A 178 -7.68 15.00 -0.53
CA LEU A 178 -6.59 15.24 -1.47
C LEU A 178 -7.10 15.42 -2.91
N ASN A 179 -8.06 14.59 -3.34
CA ASN A 179 -8.72 14.76 -4.64
C ASN A 179 -9.28 16.17 -4.77
N TYR A 180 -10.01 16.65 -3.76
CA TYR A 180 -10.58 17.99 -3.75
C TYR A 180 -9.51 19.09 -3.87
N VAL A 181 -8.49 19.06 -3.01
CA VAL A 181 -7.46 20.12 -2.96
C VAL A 181 -6.62 20.16 -4.24
N ILE A 182 -6.22 19.00 -4.76
CA ILE A 182 -5.43 18.92 -6.00
C ILE A 182 -6.28 19.41 -7.18
N PHE A 183 -7.54 18.98 -7.28
CA PHE A 183 -8.44 19.43 -8.34
C PHE A 183 -8.61 20.96 -8.33
N HIS A 184 -8.86 21.55 -7.16
CA HIS A 184 -9.04 23.00 -7.05
C HIS A 184 -7.73 23.76 -7.31
N SER A 185 -6.58 23.20 -6.93
CA SER A 185 -5.26 23.75 -7.24
C SER A 185 -4.98 23.79 -8.75
N ILE A 186 -5.46 22.78 -9.50
CA ILE A 186 -5.37 22.76 -10.97
C ILE A 186 -6.33 23.79 -11.57
N ILE A 187 -7.62 23.67 -11.27
CA ILE A 187 -8.68 24.43 -11.94
C ILE A 187 -8.65 25.91 -11.57
N HIS A 188 -8.69 26.22 -10.28
CA HIS A 188 -8.75 27.59 -9.79
C HIS A 188 -7.37 28.19 -9.67
N GLY A 189 -6.40 27.43 -9.16
CA GLY A 189 -5.04 27.91 -8.96
C GLY A 189 -4.29 28.11 -10.28
N ASN A 190 -3.93 27.01 -10.94
CA ASN A 190 -3.07 27.03 -12.12
C ASN A 190 -3.77 27.51 -13.41
N LEU A 191 -5.00 27.06 -13.67
CA LEU A 191 -5.77 27.41 -14.87
C LEU A 191 -6.62 28.69 -14.69
N GLU A 192 -6.66 29.25 -13.48
CA GLU A 192 -7.31 30.52 -13.16
C GLU A 192 -8.79 30.55 -13.59
N VAL A 193 -9.46 29.39 -13.53
CA VAL A 193 -10.88 29.26 -13.82
C VAL A 193 -11.69 29.77 -12.63
N PRO A 194 -12.67 30.67 -12.81
CA PRO A 194 -13.54 31.10 -11.71
C PRO A 194 -14.43 29.97 -11.17
N VAL A 195 -14.67 29.98 -9.85
CA VAL A 195 -15.56 29.04 -9.12
C VAL A 195 -16.92 28.76 -9.79
N PRO A 196 -17.70 29.77 -10.21
CA PRO A 196 -19.01 29.53 -10.80
C PRO A 196 -18.96 28.87 -12.18
N SER A 197 -17.78 28.79 -12.81
CA SER A 197 -17.59 28.30 -14.17
C SER A 197 -17.19 26.83 -14.24
N VAL A 198 -17.03 26.15 -13.09
CA VAL A 198 -16.62 24.74 -13.05
C VAL A 198 -17.83 23.82 -13.15
N PRO A 199 -17.87 22.92 -14.15
CA PRO A 199 -18.93 21.93 -14.28
C PRO A 199 -18.93 20.92 -13.12
N LEU A 200 -20.10 20.36 -12.82
CA LEU A 200 -20.23 19.28 -11.83
C LEU A 200 -19.82 17.91 -12.41
N ALA A 201 -19.98 17.72 -13.72
CA ALA A 201 -19.60 16.47 -14.39
C ALA A 201 -18.09 16.43 -14.65
N VAL A 202 -17.48 15.26 -14.42
CA VAL A 202 -16.03 15.06 -14.56
C VAL A 202 -15.61 15.23 -16.02
N GLU A 203 -16.39 14.71 -16.97
CA GLU A 203 -16.10 14.82 -18.41
C GLU A 203 -16.11 16.28 -18.88
N GLU A 204 -17.05 17.08 -18.38
CA GLU A 204 -17.15 18.50 -18.68
C GLU A 204 -15.98 19.29 -18.06
N ALA A 205 -15.55 18.93 -16.85
CA ALA A 205 -14.38 19.51 -16.21
C ALA A 205 -13.08 19.19 -16.97
N ILE A 206 -12.93 17.96 -17.50
CA ILE A 206 -11.80 17.57 -18.35
C ILE A 206 -11.80 18.39 -19.64
N ALA A 207 -12.95 18.50 -20.32
CA ALA A 207 -13.06 19.28 -21.56
C ALA A 207 -12.70 20.76 -21.34
N LEU A 208 -13.10 21.35 -20.20
CA LEU A 208 -12.74 22.71 -19.82
C LEU A 208 -11.24 22.88 -19.60
N VAL A 209 -10.59 21.90 -18.96
CA VAL A 209 -9.13 21.90 -18.75
C VAL A 209 -8.40 21.87 -20.08
N GLU A 210 -8.79 20.98 -20.99
CA GLU A 210 -8.19 20.87 -22.32
C GLU A 210 -8.40 22.14 -23.15
N GLU A 211 -9.59 22.74 -23.09
CA GLU A 211 -9.88 24.02 -23.75
C GLU A 211 -8.96 25.12 -23.24
N ARG A 212 -8.80 25.24 -21.92
CA ARG A 212 -7.93 26.25 -21.29
C ARG A 212 -6.45 26.02 -21.57
N GLN A 213 -6.01 24.77 -21.66
CA GLN A 213 -4.63 24.45 -22.06
C GLN A 213 -4.37 24.71 -23.56
N ARG A 214 -5.40 24.60 -24.41
CA ARG A 214 -5.32 24.84 -25.87
C ARG A 214 -5.40 26.30 -26.26
N ASP A 215 -5.88 27.19 -25.41
CA ASP A 215 -5.92 28.63 -25.69
C ASP A 215 -4.48 29.19 -25.70
N LEU A 216 -3.86 29.12 -26.90
CA LEU A 216 -2.46 29.37 -27.25
C LEU A 216 -1.97 30.82 -27.02
N SER A 217 -2.75 31.64 -26.31
CA SER A 217 -2.37 32.99 -25.90
C SER A 217 -1.61 33.04 -24.55
N THR A 218 -1.56 31.93 -23.82
CA THR A 218 -0.94 31.83 -22.48
C THR A 218 0.07 30.67 -22.41
N ALA A 219 1.20 30.79 -23.09
CA ALA A 219 2.32 29.82 -23.03
C ALA A 219 2.86 29.57 -21.59
N SER A 220 2.45 30.35 -20.58
CA SER A 220 2.85 30.17 -19.18
C SER A 220 1.98 29.21 -18.37
N LEU A 221 0.83 28.73 -18.90
CA LEU A 221 -0.11 27.87 -18.15
C LEU A 221 0.24 26.39 -18.27
N THR A 222 0.73 25.94 -19.43
CA THR A 222 1.02 24.52 -19.73
C THR A 222 2.23 23.98 -18.97
N ASP A 223 3.16 24.84 -18.57
CA ASP A 223 4.32 24.48 -17.74
C ASP A 223 4.03 24.48 -16.24
N ARG A 224 2.82 24.88 -15.83
CA ARG A 224 2.44 24.92 -14.41
C ARG A 224 2.13 23.52 -13.90
N PHE A 225 2.60 23.24 -12.69
CA PHE A 225 2.31 22.01 -11.98
C PHE A 225 1.69 22.29 -10.61
N VAL A 226 1.03 21.28 -10.08
CA VAL A 226 0.70 21.20 -8.65
C VAL A 226 1.80 20.39 -7.97
N ARG A 227 2.35 20.93 -6.90
CA ARG A 227 3.30 20.22 -6.04
C ARG A 227 2.54 19.65 -4.85
N LEU A 228 2.74 18.36 -4.59
CA LEU A 228 2.24 17.69 -3.40
C LEU A 228 3.42 17.10 -2.63
N GLN A 229 3.58 17.52 -1.38
CA GLN A 229 4.53 16.95 -0.44
C GLN A 229 3.77 16.19 0.65
N LEU A 230 4.20 14.97 0.94
CA LEU A 230 3.68 14.13 2.01
C LEU A 230 4.81 13.84 2.99
N ASP A 231 4.68 14.32 4.21
CA ASP A 231 5.54 13.98 5.34
C ASP A 231 4.78 13.11 6.32
N VAL A 232 5.29 11.91 6.59
CA VAL A 232 4.70 10.96 7.54
C VAL A 232 5.69 10.68 8.65
N THR A 233 5.22 10.75 9.88
CA THR A 233 5.94 10.39 11.11
C THR A 233 5.11 9.39 11.90
N ASP A 234 5.58 9.00 13.09
CA ASP A 234 4.81 8.20 14.06
C ASP A 234 3.67 8.99 14.73
N ARG A 235 3.62 10.31 14.55
CA ARG A 235 2.65 11.22 15.20
C ARG A 235 1.67 11.87 14.25
N GLU A 236 2.09 12.14 13.03
CA GLU A 236 1.26 12.85 12.05
C GLU A 236 1.58 12.45 10.61
N ALA A 237 0.57 12.58 9.75
CA ALA A 237 0.70 12.67 8.31
C ALA A 237 0.36 14.12 7.91
N ARG A 238 1.34 14.80 7.29
CA ARG A 238 1.25 16.17 6.83
C ARG A 238 1.30 16.19 5.31
N PHE A 239 0.29 16.79 4.70
CA PHE A 239 0.17 16.96 3.26
C PHE A 239 0.27 18.44 2.95
N VAL A 240 1.17 18.81 2.04
CA VAL A 240 1.34 20.17 1.58
C VAL A 240 1.07 20.19 0.09
N VAL A 241 0.02 20.90 -0.34
CA VAL A 241 -0.35 21.04 -1.75
C VAL A 241 -0.16 22.49 -2.15
N SER A 242 0.57 22.75 -3.23
CA SER A 242 0.79 24.11 -3.74
C SER A 242 0.66 24.18 -5.26
N HIS A 243 0.34 25.37 -5.76
CA HIS A 243 0.20 25.66 -7.18
C HIS A 243 0.94 26.95 -7.57
N GLN A 244 1.13 27.16 -8.87
CA GLN A 244 1.98 28.25 -9.40
C GLN A 244 1.17 29.39 -10.04
N GLY A 245 -0.12 29.19 -10.29
CA GLY A 245 -0.97 30.24 -10.86
C GLY A 245 -1.45 31.30 -9.88
N ALA A 246 -2.02 32.38 -10.40
CA ALA A 246 -2.45 33.54 -9.61
C ALA A 246 -3.84 33.39 -8.97
N GLY A 247 -4.56 32.31 -9.30
CA GLY A 247 -5.88 32.06 -8.74
C GLY A 247 -5.83 31.54 -7.29
N PRO A 248 -6.97 31.52 -6.58
CA PRO A 248 -6.99 31.17 -5.18
C PRO A 248 -6.73 29.67 -4.96
N SER A 249 -5.99 29.34 -3.91
CA SER A 249 -5.72 27.93 -3.53
C SER A 249 -6.97 27.16 -3.10
N ILE A 250 -8.08 27.87 -2.79
CA ILE A 250 -9.37 27.25 -2.49
C ILE A 250 -10.56 28.19 -2.69
N CYS A 251 -11.71 27.58 -2.95
CA CYS A 251 -13.01 28.25 -2.94
C CYS A 251 -13.54 28.32 -1.49
N HIS A 252 -13.49 29.50 -0.86
CA HIS A 252 -13.92 29.70 0.54
C HIS A 252 -15.44 29.67 0.77
N ALA A 253 -16.24 29.26 -0.21
CA ALA A 253 -17.68 29.40 -0.18
C ALA A 253 -18.40 28.08 -0.49
N PRO A 254 -19.32 27.62 0.37
CA PRO A 254 -19.65 28.14 1.71
C PRO A 254 -18.62 27.75 2.78
N LEU A 255 -18.57 28.52 3.88
CA LEU A 255 -17.73 28.22 5.05
C LEU A 255 -18.01 26.80 5.58
N PRO A 256 -16.97 25.99 5.87
CA PRO A 256 -17.16 24.64 6.39
C PRO A 256 -17.97 24.65 7.71
N GLY A 257 -18.95 23.76 7.80
CA GLY A 257 -19.79 23.60 8.98
C GLY A 257 -21.05 24.49 9.01
N THR A 258 -21.28 25.34 8.00
CA THR A 258 -22.56 26.05 7.85
C THR A 258 -23.59 25.16 7.15
N PRO A 259 -24.91 25.34 7.38
CA PRO A 259 -25.96 24.59 6.68
C PRO A 259 -25.84 24.65 5.15
N GLU A 260 -25.40 25.78 4.62
CA GLU A 260 -25.19 26.02 3.19
C GLU A 260 -24.10 25.12 2.60
N SER A 261 -23.05 24.82 3.38
CA SER A 261 -21.93 23.94 2.96
C SER A 261 -22.35 22.48 2.69
N PHE A 262 -23.49 22.04 3.24
CA PHE A 262 -24.03 20.70 3.00
C PHE A 262 -24.85 20.64 1.68
N SER A 263 -25.39 21.78 1.25
CA SER A 263 -26.25 21.91 0.07
C SER A 263 -25.50 22.27 -1.22
N ASP A 264 -24.31 22.88 -1.14
CA ASP A 264 -23.48 23.16 -2.31
C ASP A 264 -22.46 22.03 -2.53
N GLU A 265 -22.63 21.26 -3.62
CA GLU A 265 -21.67 20.22 -4.04
C GLU A 265 -20.23 20.76 -4.18
N ARG A 266 -20.06 22.05 -4.49
CA ARG A 266 -18.73 22.69 -4.63
C ARG A 266 -18.06 22.98 -3.28
N GLY A 267 -18.85 23.12 -2.21
CA GLY A 267 -18.39 23.34 -0.84
C GLY A 267 -18.17 22.05 -0.04
N ARG A 268 -18.73 20.92 -0.51
CA ARG A 268 -18.66 19.64 0.20
C ARG A 268 -17.25 19.13 0.42
N GLY A 269 -16.33 19.32 -0.51
CA GLY A 269 -14.95 18.82 -0.32
C GLY A 269 -14.20 19.55 0.81
N MET A 270 -14.44 20.85 1.00
CA MET A 270 -13.93 21.61 2.14
C MET A 270 -14.51 21.10 3.47
N LEU A 271 -15.82 20.84 3.50
CA LEU A 271 -16.50 20.24 4.66
C LEU A 271 -15.95 18.84 4.98
N LEU A 272 -15.79 17.98 3.98
CA LEU A 272 -15.27 16.62 4.16
C LEU A 272 -13.82 16.64 4.64
N MET A 273 -12.99 17.51 4.07
CA MET A 273 -11.60 17.68 4.46
C MET A 273 -11.47 18.16 5.92
N THR A 274 -12.21 19.21 6.31
CA THR A 274 -12.20 19.69 7.71
C THR A 274 -12.79 18.67 8.70
N SER A 275 -13.60 17.73 8.23
CA SER A 275 -14.12 16.65 9.06
C SER A 275 -13.13 15.49 9.28
N VAL A 276 -12.08 15.36 8.46
CA VAL A 276 -11.08 14.28 8.56
C VAL A 276 -9.73 14.76 9.08
N MET A 277 -9.31 15.96 8.70
CA MET A 277 -8.04 16.56 9.10
C MET A 277 -8.15 17.20 10.49
N ASN A 278 -7.09 17.10 11.28
CA ASN A 278 -7.01 17.75 12.58
C ASN A 278 -6.72 19.25 12.43
N GLU A 279 -5.82 19.59 11.49
CA GLU A 279 -5.47 20.97 11.19
C GLU A 279 -5.47 21.21 9.68
N VAL A 280 -5.90 22.41 9.29
CA VAL A 280 -5.90 22.87 7.91
C VAL A 280 -5.39 24.31 7.88
N PHE A 281 -4.30 24.56 7.18
CA PHE A 281 -3.70 25.87 7.01
C PHE A 281 -3.72 26.26 5.53
N ILE A 282 -4.08 27.50 5.26
CA ILE A 282 -4.06 28.08 3.90
C ILE A 282 -3.08 29.24 3.94
N HIS A 283 -2.14 29.24 3.00
CA HIS A 283 -1.09 30.24 2.86
C HIS A 283 -1.25 30.95 1.50
N PRO A 284 -2.09 32.01 1.42
CA PRO A 284 -2.45 32.63 0.14
C PRO A 284 -1.27 33.29 -0.58
N VAL A 285 -0.23 33.69 0.17
CA VAL A 285 0.96 34.34 -0.41
C VAL A 285 1.83 33.33 -1.14
N THR A 286 1.91 32.10 -0.64
CA THR A 286 2.72 31.03 -1.22
C THR A 286 1.89 30.05 -2.06
N ASN A 287 0.59 30.31 -2.22
CA ASN A 287 -0.36 29.41 -2.90
C ASN A 287 -0.32 27.97 -2.37
N GLU A 288 -0.15 27.84 -1.05
CA GLU A 288 0.08 26.58 -0.39
C GLU A 288 -1.04 26.26 0.60
N MET A 289 -1.39 24.99 0.67
CA MET A 289 -2.31 24.44 1.65
C MET A 289 -1.64 23.30 2.41
N THR A 290 -1.68 23.37 3.73
CA THR A 290 -1.17 22.32 4.61
C THR A 290 -2.34 21.62 5.32
N LEU A 291 -2.43 20.31 5.17
CA LEU A 291 -3.37 19.43 5.84
C LEU A 291 -2.62 18.55 6.82
N VAL A 292 -3.05 18.48 8.07
CA VAL A 292 -2.41 17.65 9.10
C VAL A 292 -3.43 16.68 9.68
N LYS A 293 -3.08 15.38 9.64
CA LYS A 293 -3.78 14.31 10.33
C LYS A 293 -2.89 13.76 11.43
N TYR A 294 -3.34 13.85 12.67
CA TYR A 294 -2.66 13.20 13.80
C TYR A 294 -2.97 11.71 13.81
N ILE A 295 -1.92 10.93 14.03
CA ILE A 295 -1.97 9.48 14.17
C ILE A 295 -2.22 9.20 15.65
N SER A 296 -3.41 8.69 15.95
CA SER A 296 -3.78 8.29 17.30
C SER A 296 -3.12 6.94 17.59
N LYS A 297 -2.42 6.81 18.72
CA LYS A 297 -1.91 5.50 19.19
C LYS A 297 -3.05 4.64 19.74
#